data_AF-J8H9J5-F1
#
_entry.id   AF-J8H9J5-F1
#
_cell.length_a   1.000
_cell.length_b   1.000
_cell.length_c   1.000
_cell.angle_alpha   90.00
_cell.angle_beta   90.00
_cell.angle_gamma   90.00
#
_symmetry.space_group_name_H-M   'P 1'
#
loop_
_entity.id
_entity.type
_entity.pdbx_description
1 polymer ?
#
loop_
_entity_poly.entity_id
_entity_poly.type
_entity_poly.pdbx_seq_one_letter_code
_entity_poly.pdbx_strand_id
1 'polypeptide(L)'
;MGITLEELEKCFNKAVNEEAEYVAVQIEMDGFPSDEVIINDKHNIDSKLAYYKKTYKERSNSPKTTIKAEFIYNKSNNTKK
;
A
#
# COMPACT_ATOMS: atom_id res chain seq x y z
N MET A 1 1.64 -13.99 -14.20
CA MET A 1 2.65 -13.37 -13.32
C MET A 1 1.86 -12.60 -12.29
N GLY A 2 1.77 -13.13 -11.07
CA GLY A 2 1.01 -12.51 -9.99
C GLY A 2 1.79 -11.33 -9.47
N ILE A 3 1.16 -10.17 -9.46
CA ILE A 3 1.74 -8.93 -8.93
C ILE A 3 1.89 -9.12 -7.42
N THR A 4 3.14 -9.10 -7.00
CA THR A 4 3.63 -9.35 -5.64
C THR A 4 3.56 -8.04 -4.83
N LEU A 5 3.70 -8.14 -3.51
CA LEU A 5 3.85 -7.05 -2.53
C LEU A 5 4.74 -5.84 -2.94
N GLU A 6 5.51 -5.96 -4.01
CA GLU A 6 6.31 -4.93 -4.65
C GLU A 6 5.51 -3.69 -5.06
N GLU A 7 4.27 -3.81 -5.56
CA GLU A 7 3.46 -2.63 -5.90
C GLU A 7 3.03 -1.84 -4.67
N LEU A 8 2.67 -2.55 -3.60
CA LEU A 8 2.35 -1.94 -2.32
C LEU A 8 3.57 -1.19 -1.77
N GLU A 9 4.75 -1.82 -1.83
CA GLU A 9 6.01 -1.20 -1.44
C GLU A 9 6.35 0.03 -2.28
N LYS A 10 6.14 -0.02 -3.61
CA LYS A 10 6.32 1.14 -4.49
C LYS A 10 5.42 2.30 -4.10
N CYS A 11 4.15 2.04 -3.78
CA CYS A 11 3.22 3.09 -3.36
C CYS A 11 3.66 3.76 -2.05
N PHE A 12 4.08 2.95 -1.06
CA PHE A 12 4.53 3.46 0.23
C PHE A 12 5.85 4.25 0.09
N ASN A 13 6.84 3.70 -0.64
CA ASN A 13 8.11 4.38 -0.88
C ASN A 13 7.93 5.69 -1.66
N LYS A 14 7.00 5.73 -2.63
CA LYS A 14 6.64 6.97 -3.32
C LYS A 14 6.09 8.01 -2.35
N ALA A 15 5.18 7.63 -1.45
CA ALA A 15 4.64 8.53 -0.44
C ALA A 15 5.73 9.09 0.50
N VAL A 16 6.70 8.26 0.92
CA VAL A 16 7.86 8.72 1.70
C VAL A 16 8.70 9.72 0.91
N ASN A 17 9.04 9.39 -0.34
CA ASN A 17 9.87 10.26 -1.19
C ASN A 17 9.20 11.59 -1.55
N GLU A 18 7.88 11.61 -1.63
CA GLU A 18 7.09 12.83 -1.91
C GLU A 18 6.73 13.61 -0.63
N GLU A 19 7.22 13.18 0.54
CA GLU A 19 6.87 13.74 1.86
C GLU A 19 5.36 13.88 2.03
N ALA A 20 4.62 12.87 1.57
CA ALA A 20 3.17 12.84 1.64
C ALA A 20 2.70 12.78 3.10
N GLU A 21 1.70 13.57 3.46
CA GLU A 21 1.11 13.53 4.80
C GLU A 21 0.27 12.27 5.01
N TYR A 22 -0.30 11.75 3.92
CA TYR A 22 -1.09 10.52 3.88
C TYR A 22 -0.80 9.75 2.60
N VAL A 23 -0.84 8.43 2.70
CA VAL A 23 -0.86 7.51 1.58
C VAL A 23 -2.18 6.75 1.59
N ALA A 24 -2.80 6.65 0.42
CA ALA A 24 -3.97 5.82 0.22
C ALA A 24 -3.70 4.85 -0.94
N VAL A 25 -3.97 3.56 -0.70
CA VAL A 25 -3.83 2.49 -1.69
C VAL A 25 -5.09 1.66 -1.79
N GLN A 26 -5.46 1.31 -3.02
CA GLN A 26 -6.51 0.32 -3.30
C GLN A 26 -5.85 -1.01 -3.60
N ILE A 27 -6.35 -2.08 -3.00
CA ILE A 27 -5.85 -3.45 -3.09
C ILE A 27 -6.94 -4.35 -3.68
N GLU A 28 -6.70 -4.82 -4.90
CA GLU A 28 -7.48 -5.88 -5.52
C GLU A 28 -6.89 -7.24 -5.13
N MET A 29 -7.72 -8.20 -4.72
CA MET A 29 -7.30 -9.55 -4.35
C MET A 29 -8.18 -10.61 -5.01
N ASP A 30 -7.55 -11.58 -5.67
CA ASP A 30 -8.25 -12.73 -6.26
C ASP A 30 -9.06 -13.49 -5.20
N GLY A 31 -10.35 -13.73 -5.48
CA GLY A 31 -11.25 -14.47 -4.58
C GLY A 31 -11.92 -13.61 -3.49
N PHE A 32 -11.70 -12.30 -3.49
CA PHE A 32 -12.43 -11.36 -2.64
C PHE A 32 -13.51 -10.63 -3.47
N PRO A 33 -14.69 -10.37 -2.89
CA PRO A 33 -15.83 -9.79 -3.63
C PRO A 33 -15.67 -8.29 -3.92
N SER A 34 -14.71 -7.63 -3.27
CA SER A 34 -14.50 -6.19 -3.38
C SER A 34 -13.06 -5.82 -3.02
N ASP A 35 -12.62 -4.69 -3.55
CA ASP A 35 -11.29 -4.14 -3.27
C ASP A 35 -11.20 -3.61 -1.83
N GLU A 36 -10.00 -3.69 -1.25
CA GLU A 36 -9.67 -3.13 0.04
C GLU A 36 -9.01 -1.76 -0.15
N VAL A 37 -9.42 -0.74 0.62
CA VAL A 37 -8.76 0.58 0.61
C VAL A 37 -8.04 0.78 1.94
N ILE A 38 -6.75 1.06 1.87
CA ILE A 38 -5.90 1.33 3.02
C ILE A 38 -5.47 2.79 3.00
N ILE A 39 -5.64 3.49 4.12
CA ILE A 39 -5.20 4.87 4.30
C ILE A 39 -4.31 4.92 5.55
N ASN A 40 -3.09 5.47 5.41
CA ASN A 40 -2.18 5.69 6.53
C ASN A 40 -1.61 7.11 6.51
N ASP A 41 -1.37 7.67 7.69
CA ASP A 41 -0.60 8.89 7.87
C ASP A 41 0.91 8.63 7.76
N LYS A 42 1.67 9.71 7.54
CA LYS A 42 3.13 9.65 7.35
C LYS A 42 3.93 9.08 8.51
N HIS A 43 3.45 9.21 9.75
CA HIS A 43 4.26 8.94 10.94
C HIS A 43 4.56 7.45 11.11
N ASN A 44 3.82 6.58 10.43
CA ASN A 44 3.94 5.13 10.60
C ASN A 44 4.07 4.37 9.28
N ILE A 45 4.39 5.04 8.15
CA ILE A 45 4.42 4.40 6.82
C ILE A 45 5.32 3.14 6.82
N ASP A 46 6.53 3.21 7.38
CA ASP A 46 7.46 2.06 7.43
C ASP A 46 6.92 0.90 8.26
N SER A 47 6.40 1.21 9.45
CA SER A 47 5.82 0.21 10.36
C SER A 47 4.57 -0.45 9.77
N LYS A 48 3.75 0.34 9.06
CA LYS A 48 2.56 -0.12 8.36
C LYS A 48 2.92 -1.00 7.16
N LEU A 49 3.92 -0.62 6.37
CA LEU A 49 4.42 -1.44 5.27
C LEU A 49 4.89 -2.80 5.76
N ALA A 50 5.68 -2.83 6.84
CA ALA A 50 6.14 -4.08 7.46
C ALA A 50 4.98 -4.94 7.95
N TYR A 51 3.98 -4.32 8.59
CA TYR A 51 2.75 -5.00 9.01
C TYR A 51 2.02 -5.63 7.81
N TYR A 52 1.74 -4.88 6.75
CA TYR A 52 1.01 -5.41 5.59
C TYR A 52 1.77 -6.52 4.87
N LYS A 53 3.10 -6.38 4.69
CA LYS A 53 3.94 -7.45 4.14
C LYS A 53 3.81 -8.74 4.94
N LYS A 54 3.80 -8.66 6.27
CA LYS A 54 3.60 -9.82 7.14
C LYS A 54 2.18 -10.38 7.00
N THR A 55 1.17 -9.53 7.14
CA THR A 55 -0.24 -9.95 7.10
C THR A 55 -0.62 -10.62 5.78
N TYR A 56 -0.23 -10.06 4.64
CA TYR A 56 -0.55 -10.66 3.34
C TYR A 56 0.27 -11.91 3.06
N LYS A 57 1.52 -12.00 3.54
CA LYS A 57 2.33 -13.22 3.46
C LYS A 57 1.73 -14.36 4.28
N GLU A 58 1.23 -14.07 5.49
CA GLU A 58 0.61 -15.06 6.37
C GLU A 58 -0.82 -15.44 5.93
N ARG A 59 -1.57 -14.50 5.36
CA ARG A 59 -2.92 -14.75 4.83
C ARG A 59 -2.90 -15.61 3.56
N SER A 60 -1.81 -15.55 2.80
CA SER A 60 -1.62 -16.32 1.56
C SER A 60 -1.26 -17.78 1.87
N ASN A 61 -2.22 -18.59 2.32
CA ASN A 61 -2.08 -20.05 2.38
C ASN A 61 -2.05 -20.72 0.98
N SER A 62 -2.06 -19.93 -0.11
CA SER A 62 -2.06 -20.37 -1.50
C SER A 62 -1.14 -19.47 -2.35
N PRO A 63 -0.39 -20.00 -3.34
CA PRO A 63 0.73 -19.29 -4.00
C PRO A 63 0.35 -18.21 -5.03
N LYS A 64 -0.91 -17.73 -5.07
CA LYS A 64 -1.41 -16.85 -6.16
C LYS A 64 -2.29 -15.69 -5.69
N THR A 65 -2.06 -15.13 -4.51
CA THR A 65 -2.72 -13.87 -4.15
C THR A 65 -2.06 -12.75 -4.96
N THR A 66 -2.66 -12.37 -6.08
CA THR A 66 -2.27 -11.18 -6.83
C THR A 66 -2.78 -9.97 -6.06
N ILE A 67 -1.89 -9.07 -5.64
CA ILE A 67 -2.25 -7.80 -5.01
C ILE A 67 -1.90 -6.70 -6.01
N LYS A 68 -2.91 -6.00 -6.54
CA LYS A 68 -2.68 -4.77 -7.29
C LYS A 68 -2.84 -3.60 -6.36
N ALA A 69 -1.79 -2.79 -6.22
CA ALA A 69 -1.82 -1.61 -5.36
C ALA A 69 -1.79 -0.35 -6.22
N GLU A 70 -2.87 0.43 -6.20
CA GLU A 70 -2.93 1.71 -6.90
C GLU A 70 -2.87 2.89 -5.93
N PHE A 71 -2.03 3.88 -6.26
CA PHE A 71 -1.90 5.12 -5.51
C PHE A 71 -3.08 6.05 -5.81
N ILE A 72 -3.93 6.33 -4.83
CA ILE A 72 -5.18 7.09 -5.06
C ILE A 72 -5.15 8.53 -4.53
N TYR A 73 -4.24 8.87 -3.60
CA TYR A 73 -4.17 10.22 -3.03
C TYR A 73 -2.82 10.56 -2.38
N ASN A 74 -2.28 11.76 -2.69
CA ASN A 74 -1.19 12.41 -1.96
C ASN A 74 -1.69 13.78 -1.43
N LYS A 75 -1.60 14.01 -0.13
CA LYS A 75 -1.64 15.37 0.43
C LYS A 75 -0.25 15.79 0.84
N SER A 76 0.42 16.60 0.04
CA SER A 76 1.66 17.27 0.46
C SER A 76 1.32 18.64 1.04
N ASN A 77 1.80 18.93 2.25
CA ASN A 77 1.70 20.26 2.87
C ASN A 77 2.85 21.18 2.46
N ASN A 78 3.38 21.03 1.24
CA ASN A 78 4.41 21.92 0.71
C ASN A 78 3.81 23.29 0.34
N THR A 79 3.44 24.08 1.35
CA THR A 79 3.49 25.54 1.25
C THR A 79 4.96 25.91 1.23
N LYS A 80 5.57 25.90 0.03
CA LYS A 80 6.75 26.74 -0.21
C LYS A 80 6.31 28.19 0.04
N LYS A 81 6.65 28.69 1.23
CA LYS A 81 6.79 30.12 1.49
C LYS A 81 8.14 30.58 0.96
#